data_AF-A0A4Y2CMC8-F1
#
_entry.id   AF-A0A4Y2CMC8-F1
#
_cell.length_a   1.000
_cell.length_b   1.000
_cell.length_c   1.000
_cell.angle_alpha   90.00
_cell.angle_beta   90.00
_cell.angle_gamma   90.00
#
_symmetry.space_group_name_H-M   'P 1'
#
loop_
_entity.id
_entity.type
_entity.pdbx_description
1 polymer ?
#
loop_
_entity_poly.entity_id
_entity_poly.type
_entity_poly.pdbx_seq_one_letter_code
_entity_poly.pdbx_strand_id
1 'polypeptide(L)'
;MRCRHNTVGESCERCADGFYGDATRGTPEDCKPCPCPLTTPPNQFSPTCFLDNDGQPTCNACPPGYIGRNCEKYDFQNFFKYVIVTLIY
;
A
#
# COMPACT_ATOMS: atom_id res chain seq x y z
N MET A 1 11.19 19.47 -14.18
CA MET A 1 10.00 18.65 -14.53
C MET A 1 9.14 18.45 -13.30
N ARG A 2 7.83 18.72 -13.39
CA ARG A 2 6.88 18.51 -12.29
C ARG A 2 5.87 17.47 -12.74
N CYS A 3 5.93 16.29 -12.13
CA CYS A 3 4.97 15.21 -12.41
C CYS A 3 3.56 15.59 -11.97
N ARG A 4 2.56 15.01 -12.63
CA ARG A 4 1.11 15.21 -12.38
C ARG A 4 0.45 13.85 -12.18
N HIS A 5 -0.84 13.83 -11.85
CA HIS A 5 -1.62 12.58 -11.79
C HIS A 5 -1.04 11.53 -10.83
N ASN A 6 -0.47 11.98 -9.70
CA ASN A 6 0.16 11.11 -8.70
C ASN A 6 1.28 10.22 -9.26
N THR A 7 2.06 10.75 -10.20
CA THR A 7 3.25 10.09 -10.74
C THR A 7 4.54 10.69 -10.18
N VAL A 8 5.61 9.90 -10.20
CA VAL A 8 6.97 10.24 -9.76
C VAL A 8 8.00 9.58 -10.69
N GLY A 9 9.25 10.00 -10.61
CA GLY A 9 10.35 9.51 -11.45
C GLY A 9 10.88 10.58 -12.41
N GLU A 10 11.95 10.27 -13.14
CA GLU A 10 12.61 11.19 -14.10
C GLU A 10 11.79 11.38 -15.38
N SER A 11 10.86 10.48 -15.66
CA SER A 11 9.90 10.60 -16.77
C SER A 11 8.46 10.46 -16.30
N CYS A 12 8.23 10.59 -14.98
CA CYS A 12 6.93 10.39 -14.35
C CYS A 12 6.37 8.97 -14.63
N GLU A 13 7.28 7.98 -14.67
CA GLU A 13 7.03 6.61 -15.13
C GLU A 13 6.53 5.66 -14.03
N ARG A 14 6.40 6.14 -12.80
CA ARG A 14 5.91 5.35 -11.65
C ARG A 14 4.82 6.10 -10.91
N CYS A 15 3.91 5.36 -10.27
CA CYS A 15 2.99 5.95 -9.31
C CYS A 15 3.72 6.37 -8.04
N ALA A 16 3.29 7.48 -7.44
CA ALA A 16 3.75 7.93 -6.15
C ALA A 16 3.38 6.93 -5.05
N ASP A 17 4.07 6.99 -3.91
CA ASP A 17 3.70 6.19 -2.73
C ASP A 17 2.23 6.42 -2.36
N GLY A 18 1.52 5.35 -2.03
CA GLY A 18 0.08 5.36 -1.78
C GLY A 18 -0.79 5.25 -3.03
N PHE A 19 -0.20 5.13 -4.23
CA PHE A 19 -0.90 4.93 -5.48
C PHE A 19 -0.39 3.71 -6.25
N TYR A 20 -1.29 3.07 -7.00
CA TYR A 20 -0.98 1.91 -7.85
C TYR A 20 -1.58 2.09 -9.25
N GLY A 21 -1.06 1.32 -10.21
CA GLY A 21 -1.55 1.28 -11.58
C GLY A 21 -0.43 1.45 -12.59
N ASP A 22 -0.75 1.98 -13.76
CA ASP A 22 0.17 2.12 -14.89
C ASP A 22 0.35 3.59 -15.27
N ALA A 23 1.39 4.22 -14.70
CA ALA A 23 1.73 5.63 -14.90
C ALA A 23 2.15 5.98 -16.33
N THR A 24 2.39 5.01 -17.22
CA THR A 24 2.97 5.25 -18.54
C THR A 24 1.98 5.79 -19.58
N ARG A 25 0.68 5.72 -19.29
CA ARG A 25 -0.38 6.14 -20.22
C ARG A 25 -0.64 7.66 -20.19
N GLY A 26 -0.17 8.36 -19.16
CA GLY A 26 -0.23 9.81 -19.00
C GLY A 26 -1.60 10.38 -18.60
N THR A 27 -2.55 9.56 -18.14
CA THR A 27 -3.91 9.98 -17.76
C THR A 27 -4.08 10.20 -16.25
N PRO A 28 -5.07 11.00 -15.80
CA PRO A 28 -5.37 11.16 -14.37
C PRO A 28 -5.75 9.87 -13.63
N GLU A 29 -6.24 8.86 -14.34
CA GLU A 29 -6.77 7.61 -13.78
C GLU A 29 -5.75 6.47 -13.73
N ASP A 30 -4.53 6.74 -14.18
CA ASP A 30 -3.44 5.79 -14.28
C ASP A 30 -2.92 5.34 -12.92
N CYS A 31 -2.86 6.29 -11.97
CA CYS A 31 -2.42 6.06 -10.60
C CYS A 31 -3.59 6.26 -9.64
N LYS A 32 -4.15 5.15 -9.16
CA LYS A 32 -5.29 5.10 -8.24
C LYS A 32 -4.80 4.92 -6.81
N PRO A 33 -5.50 5.50 -5.81
CA PRO A 33 -5.10 5.36 -4.42
C PRO A 33 -5.16 3.89 -3.97
N CYS A 34 -4.18 3.47 -3.18
CA CYS A 34 -4.16 2.14 -2.56
C CYS A 34 -5.41 1.93 -1.70
N PRO A 35 -6.09 0.78 -1.79
CA PRO A 35 -7.36 0.55 -1.11
C PRO A 35 -7.19 0.12 0.36
N CYS A 36 -6.12 0.54 1.03
CA CYS A 36 -5.87 0.23 2.44
C CYS A 36 -6.82 1.06 3.33
N PRO A 37 -7.42 0.52 4.41
CA PRO A 37 -8.27 1.25 5.34
C PRO A 37 -7.53 2.45 5.91
N LEU A 38 -8.25 3.57 5.97
CA LEU A 38 -7.78 4.84 6.48
C LEU A 38 -6.56 5.34 5.70
N THR A 39 -6.72 6.41 4.93
CA THR A 39 -5.67 6.94 4.04
C THR A 39 -4.94 8.14 4.63
N THR A 40 -5.18 8.45 5.91
CA THR A 40 -4.64 9.64 6.57
C THR A 40 -3.95 9.26 7.88
N PRO A 41 -2.67 9.65 8.07
CA PRO A 41 -1.99 9.52 9.34
C PRO A 41 -2.73 10.21 10.50
N PRO A 42 -2.58 9.74 11.76
CA PRO A 42 -1.72 8.63 12.18
C PRO A 42 -2.36 7.25 12.00
N ASN A 43 -3.66 7.18 11.73
CA ASN A 43 -4.41 5.92 11.74
C ASN A 43 -4.40 5.20 10.38
N GLN A 44 -3.39 5.41 9.55
CA GLN A 44 -3.28 4.79 8.24
C GLN A 44 -2.78 3.36 8.37
N PHE A 45 -3.53 2.38 7.84
CA PHE A 45 -3.16 0.97 8.02
C PHE A 45 -2.05 0.54 7.08
N SER A 46 -1.92 1.15 5.90
CA SER A 46 -0.71 0.95 5.09
C SER A 46 -0.44 2.15 4.19
N PRO A 47 0.82 2.63 4.09
CA PRO A 47 1.21 3.72 3.20
C PRO A 47 1.33 3.33 1.74
N THR A 48 1.51 2.05 1.45
CA THR A 48 1.83 1.58 0.10
C THR A 48 1.09 0.26 -0.19
N CYS A 49 1.01 -0.06 -1.47
CA CYS A 49 0.46 -1.30 -1.97
C CYS A 49 1.19 -1.68 -3.27
N PHE A 50 1.04 -2.95 -3.67
CA PHE A 50 1.57 -3.48 -4.93
C PHE A 50 0.46 -4.20 -5.71
N LEU A 51 0.63 -4.38 -7.01
CA LEU A 51 -0.23 -5.25 -7.79
C LEU A 51 0.20 -6.70 -7.59
N ASP A 52 -0.68 -7.52 -7.03
CA ASP A 52 -0.48 -8.96 -6.89
C ASP A 52 -0.68 -9.68 -8.25
N ASN A 53 -0.42 -10.97 -8.29
CA ASN A 53 -0.44 -11.78 -9.50
C ASN A 53 -1.81 -11.84 -10.19
N ASP A 54 -2.89 -11.56 -9.47
CA ASP A 54 -4.24 -11.44 -10.01
C ASP A 54 -4.57 -10.04 -10.56
N GLY A 55 -3.58 -9.14 -10.58
CA GLY A 55 -3.73 -7.76 -11.01
C GLY A 55 -4.50 -6.88 -10.02
N GLN A 56 -4.69 -7.33 -8.78
CA GLN A 56 -5.36 -6.56 -7.75
C GLN A 56 -4.36 -5.90 -6.79
N PRO A 57 -4.64 -4.68 -6.32
CA PRO A 57 -3.80 -4.00 -5.34
C PRO A 57 -3.85 -4.68 -3.97
N THR A 58 -2.68 -4.93 -3.38
CA THR A 58 -2.49 -5.54 -2.07
C THR A 58 -1.58 -4.67 -1.21
N CYS A 59 -2.03 -4.33 0.00
CA CYS A 59 -1.28 -3.54 0.98
C CYS A 59 -0.13 -4.36 1.58
N ASN A 60 1.06 -3.78 1.70
CA ASN A 60 2.29 -4.51 2.07
C ASN A 60 2.89 -4.11 3.43
N ALA A 61 2.32 -3.15 4.12
CA ALA A 61 2.80 -2.70 5.43
C ALA A 61 1.62 -2.58 6.41
N CYS A 62 0.89 -3.67 6.62
CA CYS A 62 -0.20 -3.72 7.60
C CYS A 62 0.33 -3.54 9.03
N PRO A 63 -0.43 -2.91 9.95
CA PRO A 63 0.00 -2.80 11.33
C PRO A 63 -0.01 -4.18 11.99
N PRO A 64 0.76 -4.38 13.08
CA PRO A 64 0.82 -5.67 13.76
C PRO A 64 -0.57 -6.23 14.10
N GLY A 65 -0.80 -7.48 13.73
CA GLY A 65 -2.08 -8.16 13.93
C GLY A 65 -3.12 -7.94 12.84
N TYR A 66 -2.94 -6.99 11.93
CA TYR A 66 -3.85 -6.83 10.80
C TYR A 66 -3.39 -7.64 9.59
N ILE A 67 -4.36 -8.26 8.93
CA ILE A 67 -4.18 -9.15 7.78
C ILE A 67 -5.27 -8.87 6.74
N GLY A 68 -5.20 -9.59 5.63
CA GLY A 68 -6.08 -9.41 4.48
C GLY A 68 -5.42 -8.52 3.43
N ARG A 69 -5.98 -8.53 2.22
CA ARG A 69 -5.41 -7.80 1.07
C ARG A 69 -5.29 -6.31 1.35
N ASN A 70 -6.21 -5.79 2.13
CA ASN A 70 -6.28 -4.38 2.42
C ASN A 70 -5.83 -4.09 3.85
N CYS A 71 -5.41 -5.08 4.67
CA CYS A 71 -5.26 -4.94 6.13
C CYS A 71 -6.60 -4.76 6.87
N GLU A 72 -7.71 -5.27 6.31
CA GLU A 72 -9.06 -5.03 6.79
C GLU A 72 -9.52 -5.96 7.93
N LYS A 73 -8.71 -6.97 8.27
CA LYS A 73 -9.06 -7.97 9.29
C LYS A 73 -8.03 -7.98 10.40
N TYR A 74 -8.48 -8.13 11.64
CA TYR A 74 -7.59 -8.35 12.78
C TYR A 74 -7.47 -9.85 13.07
N ASP A 75 -6.24 -10.34 13.19
CA ASP A 75 -5.89 -11.70 13.59
C ASP A 75 -4.99 -11.68 14.83
N PHE A 76 -5.56 -12.13 15.95
CA PHE A 76 -4.87 -12.24 17.22
C PHE A 76 -3.69 -13.21 17.16
N GLN A 77 -3.77 -14.28 16.37
CA GLN A 77 -2.68 -15.25 16.28
C GLN A 77 -1.48 -14.65 15.52
N ASN A 78 -1.73 -13.90 14.44
CA ASN A 78 -0.69 -13.15 13.75
C ASN A 78 -0.06 -12.08 14.65
N PHE A 79 -0.87 -11.36 15.45
CA PHE A 79 -0.35 -10.41 16.43
C PHE A 79 0.56 -11.09 17.45
N PHE A 80 0.13 -12.23 18.01
CA PHE A 80 0.93 -12.98 18.97
C PHE A 80 2.25 -13.47 18.37
N LYS A 81 2.24 -13.94 17.11
CA LYS A 81 3.46 -14.28 16.37
C LYS A 81 4.39 -13.08 16.22
N TYR A 82 3.86 -11.91 15.86
CA TYR A 82 4.64 -10.67 15.77
C TYR A 82 5.32 -10.31 17.10
N VAL A 83 4.59 -10.41 18.21
CA VAL A 83 5.15 -10.16 19.55
C VAL A 83 6.26 -11.15 19.88
N ILE A 84 6.04 -12.46 19.63
CA ILE A 84 7.07 -13.49 19.85
C ILE A 84 8.32 -13.17 19.04
N VAL A 85 8.18 -12.89 17.74
CA VAL A 85 9.29 -12.50 16.87
C VAL A 85 10.04 -11.32 17.49
N THR A 86 9.34 -10.23 17.81
CA THR A 86 9.96 -9.00 18.33
C THR A 86 10.61 -9.16 19.72
N LEU A 87 10.24 -10.16 20.51
CA LEU A 87 10.86 -10.44 21.81
C LEU A 87 12.08 -11.37 21.73
N ILE A 88 12.30 -12.01 20.57
CA ILE A 88 13.42 -12.95 20.34
C ILE A 88 14.57 -12.29 19.54
N TYR A 89 14.33 -11.14 18.91
CA TYR A 89 15.37 -10.27 18.33
C TYR A 89 15.68 -9.10 19.26
#